data_AF-A0A2X3F773-F1
#
_entry.id   AF-A0A2X3F773-F1
#
_cell.length_a   1.000
_cell.length_b   1.000
_cell.length_c   1.000
_cell.angle_alpha   90.00
_cell.angle_beta   90.00
_cell.angle_gamma   90.00
#
_symmetry.space_group_name_H-M   'P 1'
#
loop_
_entity.id
_entity.type
_entity.pdbx_description
1 polymer ?
#
loop_
_entity_poly.entity_id
_entity_poly.type
_entity_poly.pdbx_seq_one_letter_code
_entity_poly.pdbx_strand_id
1 'polypeptide(L)'
;MLFTLRNAQGPLPFGASARLIEEEESGNPPGGMVADGGQVYLSGVPQEGTLAVSWIVNNQSQSCTLHFHLPDNPQQSLNTVKTVSGLCQTR
;
A
#
# COMPACT_ATOMS: atom_id res chain seq x y z
N MET A 1 6.18 -1.87 7.60
CA MET A 1 5.39 -0.63 7.53
C MET A 1 3.92 -1.00 7.51
N LEU A 2 3.07 -0.18 8.13
CA LEU A 2 1.62 -0.32 8.09
C LEU A 2 1.03 0.78 7.20
N PHE A 3 0.38 0.38 6.12
CA PHE A 3 -0.39 1.29 5.27
C PHE A 3 -1.85 1.29 5.70
N THR A 4 -2.50 2.45 5.67
CA THR A 4 -3.96 2.60 5.73
C THR A 4 -4.44 3.22 4.43
N LEU A 5 -5.11 2.41 3.61
CA LEU A 5 -5.44 2.68 2.22
C LEU A 5 -6.93 3.02 2.08
N ARG A 6 -7.22 4.13 1.43
CA ARG A 6 -8.59 4.60 1.23
C ARG A 6 -8.78 5.08 -0.21
N ASN A 7 -9.96 4.90 -0.79
CA ASN A 7 -10.38 5.57 -2.01
C ASN A 7 -11.46 6.62 -1.68
N ALA A 8 -12.07 7.23 -2.69
CA ALA A 8 -13.13 8.22 -2.50
C ALA A 8 -14.37 7.69 -1.76
N GLN A 9 -14.59 6.37 -1.76
CA GLN A 9 -15.74 5.70 -1.14
C GLN A 9 -15.45 5.23 0.29
N GLY A 10 -14.18 5.22 0.72
CA GLY A 10 -13.78 4.77 2.06
C GLY A 10 -12.53 3.89 2.06
N PRO A 11 -12.31 3.09 3.11
CA PRO A 11 -11.23 2.11 3.15
C PRO A 11 -11.29 1.12 1.99
N LEU A 12 -10.12 0.70 1.50
CA LEU A 12 -10.06 -0.37 0.51
C LEU A 12 -10.60 -1.69 1.10
N PRO A 13 -11.19 -2.56 0.26
CA PRO A 13 -11.85 -3.77 0.74
C PRO A 13 -10.85 -4.77 1.32
N PHE A 14 -11.31 -5.51 2.34
CA PHE A 14 -10.63 -6.71 2.81
C PHE A 14 -10.36 -7.66 1.65
N GLY A 15 -9.18 -8.26 1.60
CA GLY A 15 -8.80 -9.21 0.56
C GLY A 15 -8.19 -8.58 -0.69
N ALA A 16 -8.15 -7.25 -0.81
CA ALA A 16 -7.42 -6.60 -1.90
C ALA A 16 -5.93 -6.94 -1.83
N SER A 17 -5.31 -7.20 -2.97
CA SER A 17 -3.88 -7.50 -3.10
C SER A 17 -3.12 -6.19 -3.24
N ALA A 18 -2.13 -5.95 -2.36
CA ALA A 18 -1.24 -4.79 -2.42
C ALA A 18 0.18 -5.26 -2.73
N ARG A 19 0.85 -4.60 -3.68
CA ARG A 19 2.21 -4.93 -4.12
C ARG A 19 2.99 -3.66 -4.43
N LEU A 20 4.23 -3.59 -3.99
CA LEU A 20 5.16 -2.52 -4.36
C LEU A 20 5.49 -2.65 -5.86
N ILE A 21 5.44 -1.54 -6.59
CA ILE A 21 5.95 -1.48 -7.96
C ILE A 21 7.47 -1.29 -7.87
N GLU A 22 8.23 -2.23 -8.42
CA GLU A 22 9.68 -2.15 -8.55
C GLU A 22 10.05 -1.98 -10.03
N GLU A 23 11.11 -1.21 -10.31
CA GLU A 23 11.61 -0.97 -11.67
C GLU A 23 12.31 -2.20 -12.27
N GLU A 24 12.86 -3.09 -11.43
CA GLU A 24 13.48 -4.34 -11.86
C GLU A 24 12.57 -5.55 -11.61
N GLU A 25 12.34 -6.36 -12.64
CA GLU A 25 11.55 -7.61 -12.60
C GLU A 25 12.29 -8.77 -11.89
N SER A 26 13.34 -8.48 -11.12
CA SER A 26 14.19 -9.51 -10.51
C SER A 26 13.90 -9.63 -9.01
N GLY A 27 12.74 -10.19 -8.68
CA GLY A 27 12.35 -10.44 -7.30
C GLY A 27 10.85 -10.66 -7.07
N ASN A 28 10.51 -11.06 -5.85
CA ASN A 28 9.17 -10.97 -5.32
C ASN A 28 9.09 -9.64 -4.52
N PRO A 29 8.64 -8.52 -5.13
CA PRO A 29 8.51 -7.26 -4.41
C PRO A 29 7.62 -7.41 -3.19
N PRO A 30 7.81 -6.57 -2.17
CA PRO A 30 6.95 -6.51 -1.00
C PRO A 30 5.47 -6.51 -1.38
N GLY A 31 4.73 -7.48 -0.87
CA GLY A 31 3.32 -7.64 -1.15
C GLY A 31 2.57 -8.22 0.05
N GLY A 32 1.27 -8.00 0.07
CA GLY A 32 0.40 -8.39 1.16
C GLY A 32 -1.07 -8.22 0.82
N MET A 33 -1.93 -8.58 1.77
CA MET A 33 -3.37 -8.48 1.64
C MET A 33 -3.90 -7.37 2.54
N VAL A 34 -4.84 -6.58 2.01
CA VAL A 34 -5.57 -5.59 2.78
C VAL A 34 -6.49 -6.30 3.78
N ALA A 35 -6.32 -5.99 5.05
CA ALA A 35 -7.15 -6.40 6.16
C ALA A 35 -8.20 -5.32 6.49
N ASP A 36 -8.89 -5.48 7.62
CA ASP A 36 -9.92 -4.56 8.07
C ASP A 36 -9.41 -3.11 8.18
N GLY A 37 -10.30 -2.16 7.91
CA GLY A 37 -9.97 -0.73 7.93
C GLY A 37 -9.05 -0.28 6.78
N GLY A 38 -8.89 -1.09 5.74
CA GLY A 38 -8.02 -0.77 4.60
C GLY A 38 -6.53 -0.90 4.93
N GLN A 39 -6.19 -1.69 5.94
CA GLN A 39 -4.83 -1.77 6.46
C GLN A 39 -4.02 -2.88 5.78
N VAL A 40 -2.75 -2.64 5.46
CA VAL A 40 -1.83 -3.70 5.02
C VAL A 40 -0.45 -3.49 5.62
N TYR A 41 0.13 -4.57 6.14
CA TYR A 41 1.49 -4.57 6.68
C TYR A 41 2.46 -5.17 5.66
N LEU A 42 3.50 -4.41 5.30
CA LEU A 42 4.53 -4.81 4.34
C LEU A 42 5.93 -4.65 4.95
N SER A 43 6.79 -5.64 4.78
CA SER A 43 8.22 -5.59 5.13
C SER A 43 9.07 -5.17 3.92
N GLY A 44 10.31 -4.72 4.14
CA GLY A 44 11.24 -4.41 3.04
C GLY A 44 10.86 -3.21 2.16
N VAL A 45 9.92 -2.37 2.61
CA VAL A 45 9.45 -1.23 1.82
C VAL A 45 10.50 -0.09 1.83
N PRO A 46 10.81 0.52 0.68
CA PRO A 46 11.72 1.67 0.57
C PRO A 46 11.13 2.95 1.18
N GLN A 47 11.94 4.01 1.31
CA GLN A 47 11.48 5.30 1.85
C GLN A 47 10.40 5.96 0.98
N GLU A 48 10.47 5.74 -0.33
CA GLU A 48 9.51 6.24 -1.32
C GLU A 48 9.21 5.16 -2.36
N GLY A 49 8.05 5.27 -2.99
CA GLY A 49 7.66 4.36 -4.06
C GLY A 49 6.17 4.39 -4.36
N THR A 50 5.72 3.41 -5.14
CA THR A 50 4.33 3.27 -5.55
C THR A 50 3.79 1.92 -5.14
N LEU A 51 2.67 1.91 -4.42
CA LEU A 51 1.93 0.72 -4.07
C LEU A 51 0.78 0.52 -5.06
N ALA A 52 0.79 -0.58 -5.79
CA ALA A 52 -0.34 -1.02 -6.61
C ALA A 52 -1.28 -1.88 -5.79
N VAL A 53 -2.58 -1.61 -5.85
CA VAL A 53 -3.60 -2.37 -5.12
C VAL A 53 -4.67 -2.83 -6.09
N SER A 54 -5.08 -4.10 -6.04
CA SER A 54 -6.11 -4.66 -6.91
C SER A 54 -7.06 -5.59 -6.19
N TRP A 55 -8.31 -5.63 -6.66
CA TRP A 55 -9.35 -6.51 -6.14
C TRP A 55 -10.39 -6.80 -7.23
N ILE A 56 -11.29 -7.74 -6.95
CA ILE A 56 -12.42 -8.06 -7.82
C ILE A 56 -13.70 -7.70 -7.08
N VAL A 57 -14.58 -6.95 -7.75
CA VAL A 57 -15.93 -6.66 -7.29
C VAL A 57 -16.89 -6.85 -8.46
N ASN A 58 -18.02 -7.51 -8.25
CA ASN A 58 -19.00 -7.79 -9.31
C ASN A 58 -18.39 -8.42 -10.57
N ASN A 59 -17.42 -9.32 -10.39
CA ASN A 59 -16.70 -9.97 -11.49
C ASN A 59 -15.88 -9.01 -12.39
N GLN A 60 -15.58 -7.80 -11.90
CA GLN A 60 -14.77 -6.79 -12.58
C GLN A 60 -13.50 -6.52 -11.79
N SER A 61 -12.36 -6.50 -12.49
CA SER A 61 -11.08 -6.10 -11.90
C SER A 61 -11.09 -4.60 -11.59
N GLN A 62 -10.72 -4.28 -10.37
CA GLN A 62 -10.51 -2.92 -9.90
C GLN A 62 -9.05 -2.77 -9.47
N SER A 63 -8.50 -1.58 -9.64
CA SER A 63 -7.18 -1.28 -9.12
C SER A 63 -7.03 0.19 -8.81
N CYS A 64 -6.08 0.49 -7.94
CA CYS A 64 -5.65 1.84 -7.62
C CYS A 64 -4.16 1.85 -7.29
N THR A 65 -3.57 3.03 -7.30
CA THR A 65 -2.18 3.24 -6.88
C THR A 65 -2.08 4.27 -5.77
N LEU A 66 -1.15 4.06 -4.85
CA LEU A 66 -0.74 5.03 -3.84
C LEU A 66 0.74 5.34 -4.03
N HIS A 67 1.04 6.59 -4.36
CA HIS A 67 2.40 7.12 -4.28
C HIS A 67 2.68 7.55 -2.85
N PHE A 68 3.81 7.14 -2.28
CA PHE A 68 4.21 7.50 -0.94
C PHE A 68 5.66 7.96 -0.91
N HIS A 69 5.93 8.92 -0.02
CA HIS A 69 7.27 9.36 0.35
C HIS A 69 7.28 9.61 1.85
N LEU A 70 8.14 8.88 2.56
CA LEU A 70 8.32 9.05 4.00
C LEU A 70 9.29 10.21 4.25
N PRO A 71 8.84 11.28 4.93
CA PRO A 71 9.74 12.37 5.28
C PRO A 71 10.87 11.85 6.15
N ASP A 72 12.06 12.41 5.96
CA ASP A 72 13.25 12.03 6.71
C ASP A 72 13.18 12.64 8.12
N ASN A 73 12.32 12.04 8.97
CA ASN A 73 12.11 12.51 10.32
C ASN A 73 12.87 11.61 11.32
N PRO A 74 13.88 12.14 12.04
CA PRO A 74 14.63 11.39 13.04
C PRO A 74 13.78 10.88 14.21
N GLN A 75 12.54 11.36 14.39
CA GLN A 75 11.60 10.76 15.35
C GLN A 75 10.89 9.50 14.81
N GLN A 76 10.72 9.37 13.49
CA GLN A 76 10.13 8.18 12.86
C GLN A 76 11.13 7.03 12.71
N SER A 77 12.44 7.30 12.78
CA SER A 77 13.47 6.25 12.82
C SER A 77 13.48 5.47 14.13
N LEU A 78 12.89 6.01 15.20
CA LEU A 78 12.73 5.33 16.49
C LEU A 78 11.54 4.35 16.51
N ASN A 79 10.64 4.44 15.53
CA ASN A 79 9.48 3.56 15.45
C ASN A 79 9.84 2.25 14.76
N THR A 80 9.62 1.13 15.46
CA THR A 80 9.80 -0.22 14.90
C THR A 80 8.90 -0.47 13.69
N VAL A 81 7.74 0.18 13.64
CA VAL A 81 6.80 0.12 12.51
C VAL A 81 6.44 1.53 12.06
N LYS A 82 6.90 1.92 10.86
CA LYS A 82 6.46 3.16 10.19
C LYS A 82 5.03 3.00 9.68
N THR A 83 4.21 4.04 9.81
CA THR A 83 2.83 4.08 9.34
C THR A 83 2.67 5.08 8.20
N VAL A 84 1.87 4.73 7.20
CA VAL A 84 1.52 5.59 6.06
C VAL A 84 0.01 5.54 5.87
N SER A 85 -0.63 6.69 5.70
CA SER A 85 -2.05 6.78 5.35
C SER A 85 -2.19 7.61 4.09
N GLY A 86 -2.97 7.13 3.12
CA GLY A 86 -3.06 7.81 1.83
C GLY A 86 -4.30 7.44 1.02
N LEU A 87 -4.63 8.34 0.09
CA LEU A 87 -5.67 8.12 -0.90
C LEU A 87 -5.08 7.32 -2.07
N CYS A 88 -5.64 6.13 -2.28
CA CYS A 88 -5.37 5.28 -3.42
C CYS A 88 -6.21 5.76 -4.60
N GLN A 89 -5.53 6.19 -5.66
CA GLN A 89 -6.14 6.78 -6.84
C GLN A 89 -6.46 5.66 -7.84
N THR A 90 -7.73 5.53 -8.23
CA THR A 90 -8.13 4.63 -9.31
C THR A 90 -7.58 5.16 -10.63
N ARG A 91 -7.12 4.26 -11.50
CA ARG A 91 -6.68 4.61 -12.85
C ARG A 91 -7.86 5.02 -13.73
#